data_AF-A0A4R4VR71-F1
#
_entry.id   AF-A0A4R4VR71-F1
#
_cell.length_a   1.000
_cell.length_b   1.000
_cell.length_c   1.000
_cell.angle_alpha   90.00
_cell.angle_beta   90.00
_cell.angle_gamma   90.00
#
_symmetry.space_group_name_H-M   'P 1'
#
loop_
_entity.id
_entity.type
_entity.pdbx_description
1 polymer ?
#
loop_
_entity_poly.entity_id
_entity_poly.type
_entity_poly.pdbx_seq_one_letter_code
_entity_poly.pdbx_strand_id
1 'polypeptide(L)'
;MGRVSAGTTLPRPPGLRGPLTRRRLVRTGALGGSLVLLGLLPALLGGPVWLRAAGLVPGFGIVYATPTPDWSAELVPWLLLNLVVLLAVVAGLLTGCQRHYARTDRAGSPSPTDADWGGGANRANALGWSMFLARARSAPWYRRLRDAARNLENPPAEFRMFDASVHANGILGLGAVTDERTWRDMLLTPSRHPGPRLTEVPWPDIAVVTATTDGRSHEAILRGTDAAQRRHRLGFDRLIPHRTYTVDGATAREVTADATGRAVVEIELRSRHHLRLTRR
;
A
#
# COMPACT_ATOMS: atom_id res chain seq x y z
N MET A 1 -8.11 53.90 2.39
CA MET A 1 -8.47 52.58 2.96
C MET A 1 -9.79 52.13 2.36
N GLY A 2 -9.75 51.34 1.28
CA GLY A 2 -10.94 50.78 0.63
C GLY A 2 -11.02 49.28 0.86
N ARG A 3 -12.14 48.78 1.39
CA ARG A 3 -12.40 47.34 1.55
C ARG A 3 -12.75 46.74 0.18
N VAL A 4 -11.96 45.75 -0.25
CA VAL A 4 -12.28 44.90 -1.40
C VAL A 4 -13.18 43.76 -0.90
N SER A 5 -14.45 43.77 -1.31
CA SER A 5 -15.37 42.64 -1.11
C SER A 5 -15.01 41.51 -2.08
N ALA A 6 -14.37 40.46 -1.57
CA ALA A 6 -14.16 39.22 -2.30
C ALA A 6 -15.42 38.35 -2.20
N GLY A 7 -16.25 38.39 -3.24
CA GLY A 7 -17.49 37.62 -3.34
C GLY A 7 -17.76 37.19 -4.78
N THR A 8 -16.76 36.67 -5.47
CA THR A 8 -16.91 36.09 -6.81
C THR A 8 -17.09 34.58 -6.66
N THR A 9 -18.34 34.13 -6.56
CA THR A 9 -18.70 32.72 -6.71
C THR A 9 -18.43 32.31 -8.15
N LEU A 10 -17.41 31.47 -8.35
CA LEU A 10 -17.14 30.87 -9.66
C LEU A 10 -18.37 30.06 -10.13
N PRO A 11 -18.77 30.15 -11.40
CA PRO A 11 -19.87 29.36 -11.93
C PRO A 11 -19.52 27.87 -11.82
N ARG A 12 -20.42 27.09 -11.22
CA ARG A 12 -20.29 25.64 -11.13
C ARG A 12 -20.18 25.07 -12.55
N PRO A 13 -19.20 24.19 -12.84
CA PRO A 13 -19.07 23.56 -14.15
C PRO A 13 -20.35 22.76 -14.48
N PRO A 14 -20.92 22.92 -15.69
CA PRO A 14 -22.08 22.18 -16.12
C PRO A 14 -21.68 20.72 -16.34
N GLY A 15 -22.06 19.83 -15.41
CA GLY A 15 -21.72 18.41 -15.52
C GLY A 15 -21.73 17.59 -14.22
N LEU A 16 -22.07 18.18 -13.07
CA LEU A 16 -22.23 17.43 -11.82
C LEU A 16 -23.43 16.49 -11.92
N ARG A 17 -23.13 15.23 -12.23
CA ARG A 17 -24.08 14.12 -12.25
C ARG A 17 -24.63 13.92 -10.82
N GLY A 18 -25.93 14.15 -10.66
CA GLY A 18 -26.67 14.09 -9.39
C GLY A 18 -26.61 12.74 -8.64
N PRO A 19 -27.42 12.61 -7.56
CA PRO A 19 -27.26 11.59 -6.53
C PRO A 19 -27.13 10.18 -7.09
N LEU A 20 -26.42 9.29 -6.39
CA LEU A 20 -26.34 7.85 -6.71
C LEU A 20 -27.74 7.26 -6.93
N THR A 21 -28.20 7.32 -8.18
CA THR A 21 -29.55 6.85 -8.52
C THR A 21 -29.62 5.35 -8.33
N ARG A 22 -30.79 4.85 -7.92
CA ARG A 22 -31.08 3.40 -7.84
C ARG A 22 -30.63 2.65 -9.10
N ARG A 23 -30.76 3.28 -10.27
CA ARG A 23 -30.29 2.73 -11.56
C ARG A 23 -28.77 2.49 -11.63
N ARG A 24 -27.95 3.39 -11.05
CA ARG A 24 -26.49 3.21 -11.01
C ARG A 24 -26.09 2.10 -10.05
N LEU A 25 -26.70 2.05 -8.86
CA LEU A 25 -26.45 0.97 -7.90
C LEU A 25 -26.82 -0.40 -8.48
N VAL A 26 -27.98 -0.49 -9.16
CA VAL A 26 -28.39 -1.72 -9.86
C VAL A 26 -27.40 -2.08 -10.97
N ARG A 27 -26.92 -1.11 -11.75
CA ARG A 27 -25.94 -1.38 -12.82
C ARG A 27 -24.59 -1.85 -12.28
N THR A 28 -24.07 -1.21 -11.24
CA THR A 28 -22.81 -1.63 -10.60
C THR A 28 -22.96 -2.99 -9.93
N GLY A 29 -24.09 -3.24 -9.26
CA GLY A 29 -24.41 -4.54 -8.67
C GLY A 29 -24.55 -5.65 -9.72
N ALA A 30 -25.20 -5.37 -10.85
CA ALA A 30 -25.32 -6.31 -11.95
C ALA A 30 -23.94 -6.65 -12.54
N LEU A 31 -23.08 -5.66 -12.78
CA LEU A 31 -21.70 -5.88 -13.25
C LEU A 31 -20.87 -6.71 -12.27
N GLY A 32 -20.95 -6.39 -10.97
CA GLY A 32 -20.29 -7.17 -9.92
C GLY A 32 -20.78 -8.62 -9.86
N GLY A 33 -22.09 -8.82 -9.89
CA GLY A 33 -22.72 -10.14 -9.93
C GLY A 33 -22.33 -10.95 -11.17
N SER A 34 -22.28 -10.32 -12.36
CA SER A 34 -21.85 -10.98 -13.59
C SER A 34 -20.39 -11.45 -13.52
N LEU A 35 -19.49 -10.65 -12.93
CA LEU A 35 -18.08 -11.05 -12.76
C LEU A 35 -17.93 -12.21 -11.78
N VAL A 36 -18.68 -12.20 -10.68
CA VAL A 36 -18.74 -13.31 -9.72
C VAL A 36 -19.24 -14.59 -10.40
N LEU A 37 -20.33 -14.49 -11.18
CA LEU A 37 -20.87 -15.62 -11.93
C LEU A 37 -19.88 -16.13 -12.98
N LEU A 38 -19.20 -15.25 -13.71
CA LEU A 38 -18.15 -15.61 -14.68
C LEU A 38 -16.97 -16.34 -14.03
N GLY A 39 -16.61 -16.01 -12.79
CA GLY A 39 -15.58 -16.72 -12.03
C GLY A 39 -16.04 -18.05 -11.41
N LEU A 40 -17.31 -18.13 -10.97
CA LEU A 40 -17.90 -19.32 -10.35
C LEU A 40 -18.31 -20.39 -11.37
N LEU A 41 -18.78 -20.00 -12.55
CA LEU A 41 -19.31 -20.93 -13.56
C LEU A 41 -18.28 -21.99 -13.97
N PRO A 42 -17.01 -21.64 -14.28
CA PRO A 42 -16.01 -22.64 -14.64
C PRO A 42 -15.62 -23.54 -13.46
N ALA A 43 -15.71 -23.05 -12.22
CA ALA A 43 -15.45 -23.88 -11.04
C ALA A 43 -16.57 -24.91 -10.81
N LEU A 44 -17.84 -24.49 -10.94
CA LEU A 44 -19.01 -25.36 -10.80
C LEU A 44 -19.12 -26.40 -11.92
N LEU A 45 -18.68 -26.06 -13.13
CA LEU A 45 -18.70 -26.96 -14.29
C LEU A 45 -17.44 -27.83 -14.44
N GLY A 46 -16.52 -27.81 -13.46
CA GLY A 46 -15.29 -28.61 -13.52
C GLY A 46 -14.30 -28.17 -14.61
N GLY A 47 -14.37 -26.92 -15.07
CA GLY A 47 -13.50 -26.34 -16.10
C GLY A 47 -12.00 -26.43 -15.74
N PRO A 48 -11.09 -26.25 -16.70
CA PRO A 48 -9.66 -26.39 -16.45
C PRO A 48 -9.12 -25.32 -15.48
N VAL A 49 -8.03 -25.63 -14.76
CA VAL A 49 -7.47 -24.80 -13.67
C VAL A 49 -7.23 -23.34 -14.09
N TRP A 50 -6.80 -23.09 -15.33
CA TRP A 50 -6.57 -21.73 -15.84
C TRP A 50 -7.87 -20.92 -16.00
N LEU A 51 -8.99 -21.56 -16.30
CA LEU A 51 -10.33 -20.92 -16.37
C LEU A 51 -10.88 -20.63 -14.97
N ARG A 52 -10.58 -21.48 -13.99
CA ARG A 52 -10.89 -21.22 -12.57
C ARG A 52 -10.06 -20.07 -12.02
N ALA A 53 -8.79 -19.99 -12.42
CA ALA A 53 -7.89 -18.89 -12.07
C ALA A 53 -8.29 -17.56 -12.74
N ALA A 54 -8.93 -17.58 -13.91
CA ALA A 54 -9.41 -16.35 -14.57
C ALA A 54 -10.54 -15.64 -13.81
N GLY A 55 -11.24 -16.33 -12.89
CA GLY A 55 -12.19 -15.75 -11.95
C GLY A 55 -11.58 -14.86 -10.86
N LEU A 56 -10.24 -14.73 -10.82
CA LEU A 56 -9.48 -13.87 -9.91
C LEU A 56 -9.60 -12.38 -10.31
N VAL A 57 -10.78 -11.80 -10.10
CA VAL A 57 -10.95 -10.34 -10.02
C VAL A 57 -10.46 -9.88 -8.63
N PRO A 58 -9.84 -8.70 -8.48
CA PRO A 58 -9.14 -8.31 -7.25
C PRO A 58 -10.13 -8.25 -6.08
N GLY A 59 -9.99 -9.16 -5.11
CA GLY A 59 -10.82 -9.22 -3.90
C GLY A 59 -11.12 -10.63 -3.38
N PHE A 60 -11.07 -11.66 -4.23
CA PHE A 60 -11.47 -13.05 -3.89
C PHE A 60 -10.34 -14.09 -4.05
N GLY A 61 -9.08 -13.64 -4.10
CA GLY A 61 -7.94 -14.47 -4.51
C GLY A 61 -7.41 -15.50 -3.51
N ILE A 62 -8.11 -15.77 -2.41
CA ILE A 62 -7.57 -16.60 -1.33
C ILE A 62 -7.96 -18.09 -1.45
N VAL A 63 -8.90 -18.46 -2.32
CA VAL A 63 -9.47 -19.83 -2.30
C VAL A 63 -8.64 -20.90 -3.04
N TYR A 64 -7.57 -20.57 -3.77
CA TYR A 64 -7.00 -21.51 -4.76
C TYR A 64 -5.48 -21.78 -4.68
N ALA A 65 -4.94 -21.96 -3.48
CA ALA A 65 -3.56 -22.40 -3.27
C ALA A 65 -3.41 -23.84 -2.71
N THR A 66 -4.42 -24.70 -2.85
CA THR A 66 -4.31 -26.12 -2.47
C THR A 66 -4.42 -27.04 -3.69
N PRO A 67 -3.40 -27.87 -3.95
CA PRO A 67 -3.38 -28.78 -5.09
C PRO A 67 -4.07 -30.08 -4.70
N THR A 68 -5.40 -30.07 -4.57
CA THR A 68 -6.16 -31.32 -4.46
C THR A 68 -7.23 -31.38 -5.55
N PRO A 69 -7.22 -32.40 -6.41
CA PRO A 69 -8.20 -32.58 -7.48
C PRO A 69 -9.61 -32.91 -6.96
N ASP A 70 -9.71 -33.32 -5.70
CA ASP A 70 -10.97 -33.68 -5.07
C ASP A 70 -11.55 -32.48 -4.34
N TRP A 71 -12.87 -32.30 -4.44
CA TRP A 71 -13.64 -31.34 -3.65
C TRP A 71 -13.52 -31.72 -2.18
N SER A 72 -12.40 -31.37 -1.54
CA SER A 72 -12.21 -31.60 -0.13
C SER A 72 -13.33 -30.90 0.62
N ALA A 73 -13.90 -31.56 1.65
CA ALA A 73 -14.94 -30.99 2.50
C ALA A 73 -14.56 -29.59 3.04
N GLU A 74 -13.27 -29.25 3.05
CA GLU A 74 -12.71 -27.94 3.40
C GLU A 74 -13.09 -26.79 2.43
N LEU A 75 -13.35 -27.06 1.15
CA LEU A 75 -13.76 -26.03 0.17
C LEU A 75 -15.17 -25.50 0.44
N VAL A 76 -16.05 -26.32 1.02
CA VAL A 76 -17.44 -25.97 1.31
C VAL A 76 -17.52 -24.83 2.36
N PRO A 77 -16.84 -24.90 3.52
CA PRO A 77 -16.74 -23.79 4.47
C PRO A 77 -16.23 -22.49 3.83
N TRP A 78 -15.21 -22.57 2.97
CA TRP A 78 -14.66 -21.39 2.31
C TRP A 78 -15.63 -20.76 1.32
N LEU A 79 -16.32 -21.56 0.51
CA LEU A 79 -17.38 -21.07 -0.39
C LEU A 79 -18.53 -20.44 0.40
N LEU A 80 -18.96 -21.08 1.48
CA LEU A 80 -20.01 -20.54 2.36
C LEU A 80 -19.58 -19.22 3.02
N LEU A 81 -18.35 -19.13 3.50
CA LEU A 81 -17.82 -17.88 4.08
C LEU A 81 -17.80 -16.75 3.04
N ASN A 82 -17.32 -17.02 1.83
CA ASN A 82 -17.29 -16.03 0.75
C ASN A 82 -18.70 -15.61 0.32
N LEU A 83 -19.65 -16.55 0.28
CA LEU A 83 -21.06 -16.26 0.02
C LEU A 83 -21.66 -15.38 1.13
N VAL A 84 -21.39 -15.68 2.41
CA VAL A 84 -21.83 -14.86 3.54
C VAL A 84 -21.26 -13.44 3.46
N VAL A 85 -19.96 -13.29 3.15
CA VAL A 85 -19.32 -11.98 2.96
C VAL A 85 -19.97 -11.22 1.80
N LEU A 86 -20.18 -11.89 0.66
CA LEU A 86 -20.84 -11.29 -0.51
C LEU A 86 -22.26 -10.83 -0.16
N LEU A 87 -23.06 -11.68 0.49
CA LEU A 87 -24.41 -11.35 0.90
C LEU A 87 -24.43 -10.21 1.93
N ALA A 88 -23.47 -10.16 2.86
CA ALA A 88 -23.34 -9.06 3.81
C ALA A 88 -22.99 -7.73 3.12
N VAL A 89 -22.11 -7.75 2.13
CA VAL A 89 -21.79 -6.56 1.31
C VAL A 89 -23.02 -6.11 0.52
N VAL A 90 -23.71 -7.03 -0.16
CA VAL A 90 -24.93 -6.72 -0.92
C VAL A 90 -26.03 -6.18 0.01
N ALA A 91 -26.24 -6.83 1.16
CA ALA A 91 -27.19 -6.38 2.17
C ALA A 91 -26.83 -4.98 2.69
N GLY A 92 -25.57 -4.72 3.04
CA GLY A 92 -25.12 -3.39 3.49
C GLY A 92 -25.28 -2.29 2.43
N LEU A 93 -25.10 -2.63 1.15
CA LEU A 93 -25.37 -1.73 0.02
C LEU A 93 -26.88 -1.47 -0.16
N LEU A 94 -27.73 -2.48 0.04
CA LEU A 94 -29.19 -2.39 -0.13
C LEU A 94 -29.90 -1.74 1.06
N THR A 95 -29.52 -2.06 2.29
CA THR A 95 -30.08 -1.48 3.52
C THR A 95 -29.55 -0.08 3.79
N GLY A 96 -28.49 0.33 3.08
CA GLY A 96 -27.91 1.65 3.21
C GLY A 96 -27.19 1.84 4.55
N CYS A 97 -26.53 0.81 5.10
CA CYS A 97 -25.62 0.98 6.24
C CYS A 97 -24.53 2.04 5.98
N GLN A 98 -24.20 2.32 4.71
CA GLN A 98 -23.36 3.46 4.34
C GLN A 98 -24.00 4.84 4.62
N ARG A 99 -25.34 4.94 4.64
CA ARG A 99 -26.06 6.15 5.07
C ARG A 99 -25.89 6.42 6.57
N HIS A 100 -25.56 5.41 7.37
CA HIS A 100 -25.32 5.59 8.81
C HIS A 100 -23.88 6.03 9.09
N TYR A 101 -22.90 5.51 8.33
CA TYR A 101 -21.52 6.02 8.35
C TYR A 101 -21.42 7.48 7.91
N ALA A 102 -22.29 7.95 7.01
CA ALA A 102 -22.38 9.35 6.62
C ALA A 102 -23.03 10.28 7.67
N ARG A 103 -23.58 9.74 8.77
CA ARG A 103 -24.25 10.53 9.83
C ARG A 103 -23.44 10.70 11.11
N THR A 104 -22.37 9.94 11.32
CA THR A 104 -21.58 9.99 12.57
C THR A 104 -20.34 10.87 12.50
N ASP A 105 -20.14 11.65 11.44
CA ASP A 105 -19.10 12.67 11.44
C ASP A 105 -19.52 13.86 12.32
N ARG A 106 -18.82 13.97 13.45
CA ARG A 106 -18.87 15.09 14.37
C ARG A 106 -18.67 16.42 13.63
N ALA A 107 -19.46 17.40 14.05
CA ALA A 107 -19.48 18.78 13.56
C ALA A 107 -18.06 19.36 13.38
N GLY A 108 -17.65 19.57 12.13
CA GLY A 108 -16.43 20.34 11.82
C GLY A 108 -15.74 20.02 10.49
N SER A 109 -15.93 18.83 9.89
CA SER A 109 -15.38 18.54 8.56
C SER A 109 -16.50 18.44 7.52
N PRO A 110 -16.38 19.09 6.35
CA PRO A 110 -17.39 18.97 5.30
C PRO A 110 -17.45 17.51 4.84
N SER A 111 -18.65 16.93 4.92
CA SER A 111 -18.97 15.58 4.43
C SER A 111 -18.49 15.42 2.97
N PRO A 112 -17.87 14.27 2.61
CA PRO A 112 -17.50 14.00 1.23
C PRO A 112 -18.75 13.98 0.35
N THR A 113 -18.75 14.74 -0.74
CA THR A 113 -19.87 14.77 -1.69
C THR A 113 -19.79 13.57 -2.63
N ASP A 114 -20.86 13.26 -3.38
CA ASP A 114 -20.90 12.17 -4.37
C ASP A 114 -19.80 12.24 -5.46
N ALA A 115 -19.07 13.37 -5.56
CA ALA A 115 -17.87 13.50 -6.38
C ALA A 115 -16.64 12.75 -5.81
N ASP A 116 -16.61 12.48 -4.50
CA ASP A 116 -15.44 11.94 -3.79
C ASP A 116 -15.35 10.40 -3.87
N TRP A 117 -16.48 9.69 -4.03
CA TRP A 117 -16.49 8.23 -4.10
C TRP A 117 -16.28 7.66 -5.51
N GLY A 118 -16.25 8.53 -6.53
CA GLY A 118 -15.75 8.23 -7.87
C GLY A 118 -14.39 8.88 -8.20
N GLY A 119 -13.91 9.75 -7.30
CA GLY A 119 -12.76 10.63 -7.43
C GLY A 119 -11.44 9.94 -7.11
N GLY A 120 -10.33 10.47 -7.64
CA GLY A 120 -8.93 10.11 -7.32
C GLY A 120 -8.59 8.62 -7.27
N ALA A 121 -8.98 7.94 -6.19
CA ALA A 121 -8.72 6.54 -5.88
C ALA A 121 -9.07 5.55 -7.00
N ASN A 122 -10.20 5.70 -7.69
CA ASN A 122 -10.55 4.77 -8.79
C ASN A 122 -9.64 4.94 -10.01
N ARG A 123 -9.27 6.19 -10.33
CA ARG A 123 -8.32 6.48 -11.41
C ARG A 123 -6.90 6.06 -11.02
N ALA A 124 -6.51 6.29 -9.78
CA ALA A 124 -5.26 5.83 -9.21
C ALA A 124 -5.14 4.30 -9.23
N ASN A 125 -6.22 3.58 -8.92
CA ASN A 125 -6.28 2.13 -9.06
C ASN A 125 -6.08 1.69 -10.51
N ALA A 126 -6.87 2.24 -11.44
CA ALA A 126 -6.75 1.90 -12.85
C ALA A 126 -5.34 2.18 -13.40
N LEU A 127 -4.75 3.33 -13.05
CA LEU A 127 -3.40 3.69 -13.46
C LEU A 127 -2.33 2.82 -12.79
N GLY A 128 -2.43 2.58 -11.48
CA GLY A 128 -1.47 1.74 -10.75
C GLY A 128 -1.39 0.33 -11.32
N TRP A 129 -2.53 -0.32 -11.54
CA TRP A 129 -2.59 -1.65 -12.17
C TRP A 129 -2.15 -1.63 -13.64
N SER A 130 -2.49 -0.58 -14.39
CA SER A 130 -2.01 -0.45 -15.78
C SER A 130 -0.50 -0.27 -15.84
N MET A 131 0.09 0.52 -14.93
CA MET A 131 1.54 0.74 -14.85
C MET A 131 2.26 -0.57 -14.52
N PHE A 132 1.72 -1.33 -13.56
CA PHE A 132 2.21 -2.66 -13.20
C PHE A 132 2.28 -3.59 -14.43
N LEU A 133 1.20 -3.71 -15.19
CA LEU A 133 1.14 -4.54 -16.40
C LEU A 133 2.04 -3.99 -17.52
N ALA A 134 2.10 -2.68 -17.69
CA ALA A 134 2.87 -2.04 -18.74
C ALA A 134 4.38 -2.20 -18.54
N ARG A 135 4.86 -2.20 -17.29
CA ARG A 135 6.30 -2.25 -16.98
C ARG A 135 6.99 -3.50 -17.52
N ALA A 136 6.32 -4.65 -17.48
CA ALA A 136 6.84 -5.90 -18.01
C ALA A 136 6.76 -6.00 -19.55
N ARG A 137 5.94 -5.15 -20.20
CA ARG A 137 5.55 -5.33 -21.62
C ARG A 137 6.00 -4.20 -22.54
N SER A 138 6.03 -2.96 -22.07
CA SER A 138 6.29 -1.78 -22.91
C SER A 138 6.72 -0.56 -22.09
N ALA A 139 8.02 -0.25 -22.14
CA ALA A 139 8.57 0.96 -21.51
C ALA A 139 7.91 2.28 -22.00
N PRO A 140 7.60 2.47 -23.30
CA PRO A 140 6.88 3.66 -23.76
C PRO A 140 5.46 3.77 -23.16
N TRP A 141 4.74 2.66 -23.04
CA TRP A 141 3.40 2.67 -22.42
C TRP A 141 3.45 2.99 -20.94
N TYR A 142 4.40 2.38 -20.21
CA TYR A 142 4.64 2.66 -18.79
C TYR A 142 4.95 4.15 -18.55
N ARG A 143 5.82 4.77 -19.37
CA ARG A 143 6.13 6.21 -19.26
C ARG A 143 4.87 7.08 -19.39
N ARG A 144 4.03 6.84 -20.40
CA ARG A 144 2.77 7.57 -20.58
C ARG A 144 1.83 7.45 -19.38
N LEU A 145 1.70 6.24 -18.83
CA LEU A 145 0.87 6.01 -17.64
C LEU A 145 1.43 6.71 -16.39
N ARG A 146 2.76 6.72 -16.23
CA ARG A 146 3.42 7.41 -15.13
C ARG A 146 3.25 8.93 -15.21
N ASP A 147 3.33 9.50 -16.42
CA ASP A 147 3.07 10.92 -16.64
C ASP A 147 1.60 11.26 -16.36
N ALA A 148 0.67 10.40 -16.79
CA ALA A 148 -0.75 10.55 -16.45
C ALA A 148 -1.01 10.48 -14.93
N ALA A 149 -0.31 9.60 -14.20
CA ALA A 149 -0.42 9.48 -12.75
C ALA A 149 0.11 10.71 -12.01
N ARG A 150 1.20 11.33 -12.49
CA ARG A 150 1.73 12.59 -11.93
C ARG A 150 0.75 13.74 -12.06
N ASN A 151 -0.08 13.73 -13.09
CA ASN A 151 -1.06 14.77 -13.36
C ASN A 151 -2.40 14.54 -12.63
N LEU A 152 -2.49 13.55 -11.72
CA LEU A 152 -3.77 13.15 -11.15
C LEU A 152 -4.31 14.07 -10.02
N GLU A 153 -3.56 15.07 -9.53
CA GLU A 153 -4.03 16.35 -8.92
C GLU A 153 -2.86 17.15 -8.28
N ASN A 154 -2.97 18.49 -8.27
CA ASN A 154 -2.18 19.64 -7.72
C ASN A 154 -0.66 19.58 -7.35
N PRO A 155 0.17 20.58 -7.77
CA PRO A 155 1.54 20.83 -7.26
C PRO A 155 1.62 22.02 -6.25
N PRO A 156 2.70 22.20 -5.45
CA PRO A 156 3.35 21.28 -4.51
C PRO A 156 3.49 21.87 -3.08
N ALA A 157 3.53 21.01 -2.06
CA ALA A 157 4.35 21.20 -0.86
C ALA A 157 4.59 19.82 -0.20
N GLU A 158 5.85 19.38 -0.14
CA GLU A 158 6.35 18.15 0.49
C GLU A 158 6.19 16.80 -0.25
N PHE A 159 7.14 15.89 0.07
CA PHE A 159 7.40 14.57 -0.55
C PHE A 159 6.19 13.62 -0.50
N ARG A 160 5.21 13.82 -1.39
CA ARG A 160 4.24 12.80 -1.79
C ARG A 160 4.55 12.36 -3.21
N MET A 161 4.64 11.06 -3.45
CA MET A 161 4.93 10.52 -4.80
C MET A 161 3.83 10.92 -5.80
N PHE A 162 2.59 11.04 -5.30
CA PHE A 162 1.41 11.55 -5.99
C PHE A 162 0.58 12.40 -5.00
N ASP A 163 -0.07 13.48 -5.40
CA ASP A 163 -0.99 14.21 -4.51
C ASP A 163 -2.38 13.55 -4.54
N ALA A 164 -2.51 12.45 -3.82
CA ALA A 164 -3.72 11.64 -3.78
C ALA A 164 -3.98 11.10 -2.37
N SER A 165 -5.15 10.49 -2.15
CA SER A 165 -5.43 9.80 -0.89
C SER A 165 -4.34 8.77 -0.54
N VAL A 166 -4.18 8.42 0.74
CA VAL A 166 -3.17 7.44 1.19
C VAL A 166 -3.27 6.13 0.40
N HIS A 167 -4.49 5.66 0.14
CA HIS A 167 -4.74 4.48 -0.69
C HIS A 167 -4.29 4.68 -2.14
N ALA A 168 -4.67 5.80 -2.76
CA ALA A 168 -4.27 6.12 -4.13
C ALA A 168 -2.74 6.23 -4.28
N ASN A 169 -2.07 6.87 -3.32
CA ASN A 169 -0.62 6.92 -3.23
C ASN A 169 0.00 5.53 -3.10
N GLY A 170 -0.58 4.66 -2.27
CA GLY A 170 -0.14 3.28 -2.12
C GLY A 170 -0.22 2.49 -3.44
N ILE A 171 -1.34 2.60 -4.16
CA ILE A 171 -1.54 1.85 -5.42
C ILE A 171 -0.72 2.42 -6.57
N LEU A 172 -0.62 3.74 -6.69
CA LEU A 172 0.25 4.35 -7.71
C LEU A 172 1.73 4.09 -7.40
N GLY A 173 2.12 4.15 -6.14
CA GLY A 173 3.45 3.74 -5.67
C GLY A 173 3.74 2.30 -6.04
N LEU A 174 2.81 1.38 -5.77
CA LEU A 174 2.92 -0.03 -6.15
C LEU A 174 3.16 -0.19 -7.65
N GLY A 175 2.31 0.40 -8.51
CA GLY A 175 2.50 0.34 -9.97
C GLY A 175 3.80 1.00 -10.43
N ALA A 176 4.32 1.98 -9.68
CA ALA A 176 5.54 2.70 -10.03
C ALA A 176 6.82 1.96 -9.64
N VAL A 177 6.78 1.10 -8.62
CA VAL A 177 7.97 0.40 -8.09
C VAL A 177 7.96 -1.10 -8.37
N THR A 178 6.80 -1.70 -8.63
CA THR A 178 6.68 -3.15 -8.85
C THR A 178 6.44 -3.52 -10.31
N ASP A 179 6.84 -4.75 -10.65
CA ASP A 179 6.46 -5.49 -11.86
C ASP A 179 6.13 -6.95 -11.49
N GLU A 180 5.78 -7.77 -12.49
CA GLU A 180 5.45 -9.19 -12.30
C GLU A 180 6.57 -9.96 -11.56
N ARG A 181 7.83 -9.62 -11.84
CA ARG A 181 8.98 -10.26 -11.19
C ARG A 181 9.10 -9.80 -9.75
N THR A 182 8.83 -8.53 -9.45
CA THR A 182 8.96 -7.97 -8.09
C THR A 182 8.12 -8.73 -7.07
N TRP A 183 6.87 -9.07 -7.38
CA TRP A 183 6.04 -9.88 -6.46
C TRP A 183 6.53 -11.31 -6.32
N ARG A 184 6.92 -11.92 -7.45
CA ARG A 184 7.51 -13.26 -7.46
C ARG A 184 8.79 -13.29 -6.64
N ASP A 185 9.65 -12.29 -6.79
CA ASP A 185 10.92 -12.16 -6.08
C ASP A 185 10.68 -11.88 -4.60
N MET A 186 9.71 -11.02 -4.24
CA MET A 186 9.31 -10.83 -2.83
C MET A 186 8.84 -12.13 -2.16
N LEU A 187 8.09 -12.97 -2.88
CA LEU A 187 7.55 -14.23 -2.35
C LEU A 187 8.58 -15.36 -2.34
N LEU A 188 9.36 -15.49 -3.41
CA LEU A 188 10.25 -16.65 -3.63
C LEU A 188 11.70 -16.37 -3.22
N THR A 189 12.09 -15.10 -3.17
CA THR A 189 13.46 -14.67 -2.86
C THR A 189 13.39 -13.54 -1.83
N PRO A 190 12.97 -13.83 -0.56
CA PRO A 190 13.08 -12.83 0.49
C PRO A 190 14.50 -12.29 0.44
N SER A 191 14.65 -11.00 0.18
CA SER A 191 15.90 -10.47 -0.32
C SER A 191 17.00 -10.75 0.69
N ARG A 192 17.84 -11.73 0.35
CA ARG A 192 18.99 -12.12 1.17
C ARG A 192 20.08 -11.12 0.91
N HIS A 193 19.92 -9.91 1.44
CA HIS A 193 21.00 -8.94 1.38
C HIS A 193 22.12 -9.45 2.30
N PRO A 194 23.31 -9.80 1.77
CA PRO A 194 24.47 -10.04 2.61
C PRO A 194 24.81 -8.76 3.36
N GLY A 195 25.56 -8.87 4.45
CA GLY A 195 26.10 -7.73 5.19
C GLY A 195 25.22 -7.23 6.34
N PRO A 196 25.61 -6.08 6.94
CA PRO A 196 25.03 -5.58 8.16
C PRO A 196 23.52 -5.30 8.04
N ARG A 197 22.78 -5.66 9.09
CA ARG A 197 21.33 -5.48 9.15
C ARG A 197 20.91 -4.98 10.53
N LEU A 198 20.00 -4.01 10.53
CA LEU A 198 19.32 -3.53 11.72
C LEU A 198 18.28 -4.58 12.17
N THR A 199 18.45 -5.13 13.37
CA THR A 199 17.62 -6.23 13.90
C THR A 199 16.78 -5.83 15.11
N GLU A 200 17.19 -4.83 15.88
CA GLU A 200 16.47 -4.38 17.07
C GLU A 200 16.32 -2.86 17.02
N VAL A 201 15.08 -2.41 17.04
CA VAL A 201 14.69 -1.00 17.10
C VAL A 201 13.55 -0.88 18.12
N PRO A 202 13.64 0.01 19.11
CA PRO A 202 12.55 0.21 20.07
C PRO A 202 11.28 0.71 19.38
N TRP A 203 10.29 -0.17 19.23
CA TRP A 203 8.95 0.19 18.78
C TRP A 203 8.02 0.27 20.00
N PRO A 204 7.11 1.26 20.09
CA PRO A 204 6.72 2.24 19.06
C PRO A 204 7.56 3.53 19.02
N ASP A 205 8.59 3.67 19.86
CA ASP A 205 9.33 4.92 20.02
C ASP A 205 10.06 5.40 18.76
N ILE A 206 10.55 4.44 17.94
CA ILE A 206 11.30 4.72 16.71
C ILE A 206 10.64 4.01 15.52
N ALA A 207 10.30 4.80 14.51
CA ALA A 207 9.93 4.30 13.19
C ALA A 207 11.16 4.27 12.27
N VAL A 208 11.37 3.14 11.59
CA VAL A 208 12.35 3.01 10.52
C VAL A 208 11.71 3.49 9.22
N VAL A 209 12.14 4.64 8.71
CA VAL A 209 11.64 5.21 7.45
C VAL A 209 12.27 4.46 6.27
N THR A 210 13.58 4.23 6.34
CA THR A 210 14.33 3.44 5.35
C THR A 210 15.41 2.63 6.07
N ALA A 211 15.70 1.44 5.57
CA ALA A 211 16.88 0.66 5.96
C ALA A 211 17.40 -0.08 4.73
N THR A 212 18.65 0.17 4.37
CA THR A 212 19.28 -0.38 3.17
C THR A 212 20.67 -0.89 3.51
N THR A 213 21.12 -1.91 2.79
CA THR A 213 22.47 -2.47 2.94
C THR A 213 23.01 -2.82 1.56
N ASP A 214 24.30 -2.54 1.34
CA ASP A 214 25.02 -2.83 0.10
C ASP A 214 25.96 -4.06 0.23
N GLY A 215 25.89 -4.78 1.36
CA GLY A 215 26.80 -5.87 1.68
C GLY A 215 27.99 -5.47 2.55
N ARG A 216 28.38 -4.19 2.56
CA ARG A 216 29.53 -3.66 3.31
C ARG A 216 29.14 -2.59 4.32
N SER A 217 28.03 -1.91 4.09
CA SER A 217 27.50 -0.84 4.91
C SER A 217 25.99 -0.97 5.06
N HIS A 218 25.47 -0.42 6.16
CA HIS A 218 24.03 -0.30 6.42
C HIS A 218 23.69 1.16 6.65
N GLU A 219 22.63 1.62 6.00
CA GLU A 219 22.14 2.99 6.11
C GLU A 219 20.66 2.95 6.48
N ALA A 220 20.31 3.70 7.54
CA ALA A 220 18.95 3.83 8.03
C ALA A 220 18.56 5.28 8.27
N ILE A 221 17.30 5.61 7.97
CA ILE A 221 16.66 6.86 8.35
C ILE A 221 15.62 6.54 9.41
N LEU A 222 15.80 7.09 10.60
CA LEU A 222 14.94 6.85 11.76
C LEU A 222 14.14 8.12 12.09
N ARG A 223 12.92 7.92 12.59
CA ARG A 223 12.04 9.00 13.04
C ARG A 223 11.44 8.64 14.39
N GLY A 224 11.57 9.52 15.37
CA GLY A 224 10.89 9.38 16.67
C GLY A 224 9.39 9.65 16.55
N THR A 225 8.59 8.94 17.32
CA THR A 225 7.12 9.07 17.33
C THR A 225 6.62 10.12 18.33
N ASP A 226 7.37 10.44 19.38
CA ASP A 226 7.01 11.52 20.31
C ASP A 226 8.22 12.20 20.98
N ALA A 227 8.06 13.49 21.29
CA ALA A 227 9.09 14.53 21.30
C ALA A 227 10.08 14.58 22.49
N ALA A 228 10.47 13.46 23.10
CA ALA A 228 11.58 13.47 24.06
C ALA A 228 12.86 12.94 23.39
N GLN A 229 13.89 13.79 23.26
CA GLN A 229 15.25 13.37 22.91
C GLN A 229 15.73 12.35 23.95
N ARG A 230 15.60 11.06 23.64
CA ARG A 230 16.05 9.96 24.49
C ARG A 230 17.18 9.22 23.79
N ARG A 231 18.05 8.63 24.61
CA ARG A 231 19.04 7.66 24.15
C ARG A 231 18.34 6.34 23.87
N HIS A 232 18.58 5.77 22.70
CA HIS A 232 18.02 4.49 22.30
C HIS A 232 19.12 3.53 21.87
N ARG A 233 18.93 2.25 22.20
CA ARG A 233 19.81 1.15 21.78
C ARG A 233 19.26 0.52 20.51
N LEU A 234 20.11 0.37 19.51
CA LEU A 234 19.81 -0.25 18.23
C LEU A 234 20.70 -1.47 18.04
N GLY A 235 20.10 -2.62 17.73
CA GLY A 235 20.83 -3.86 17.49
C GLY A 235 21.11 -4.07 16.02
N PHE A 236 22.34 -4.46 15.71
CA PHE A 236 22.79 -4.89 14.40
C PHE A 236 23.19 -6.36 14.43
N ASP A 237 22.90 -7.08 13.35
CA ASP A 237 23.36 -8.44 13.12
C ASP A 237 24.01 -8.60 11.74
N ARG A 238 24.48 -9.83 11.46
CA ARG A 238 25.21 -10.19 10.23
C ARG A 238 26.48 -9.36 10.01
N LEU A 239 27.07 -8.89 11.09
CA LEU A 239 28.40 -8.33 11.08
C LEU A 239 29.43 -9.45 11.01
N ILE A 240 30.58 -9.18 10.40
CA ILE A 240 31.77 -10.04 10.55
C ILE A 240 32.19 -10.02 12.02
N PRO A 241 32.26 -11.18 12.70
CA PRO A 241 32.66 -11.27 14.11
C PRO A 241 34.02 -10.60 14.39
N HIS A 242 34.14 -9.96 15.55
CA HIS A 242 35.34 -9.24 16.01
C HIS A 242 35.83 -8.11 15.09
N ARG A 243 35.07 -7.74 14.06
CA ARG A 243 35.41 -6.62 13.17
C ARG A 243 34.87 -5.31 13.75
N THR A 244 35.68 -4.27 13.68
CA THR A 244 35.27 -2.90 14.01
C THR A 244 34.61 -2.22 12.81
N TYR A 245 33.53 -1.51 13.08
CA TYR A 245 32.75 -0.72 12.14
C TYR A 245 32.76 0.73 12.59
N THR A 246 32.79 1.66 11.62
CA THR A 246 32.54 3.08 11.87
C THR A 246 31.04 3.33 11.86
N VAL A 247 30.55 4.14 12.79
CA VAL A 247 29.12 4.44 12.95
C VAL A 247 28.89 5.94 12.95
N ASP A 248 28.25 6.44 11.90
CA ASP A 248 27.82 7.84 11.79
C ASP A 248 26.39 7.97 12.31
N GLY A 249 26.14 9.00 13.13
CA GLY A 249 24.83 9.22 13.76
C GLY A 249 24.64 8.49 15.09
N ALA A 250 25.66 7.79 15.59
CA ALA A 250 25.65 7.20 16.92
C ALA A 250 26.37 8.07 17.96
N THR A 251 26.16 7.78 19.25
CA THR A 251 26.91 8.40 20.34
C THR A 251 28.39 7.98 20.32
N ALA A 252 28.66 6.71 20.00
CA ALA A 252 29.99 6.18 19.74
C ALA A 252 30.28 6.10 18.24
N ARG A 253 31.46 6.55 17.82
CA ARG A 253 31.88 6.56 16.39
C ARG A 253 32.31 5.20 15.87
N GLU A 254 32.57 4.25 16.75
CA GLU A 254 33.00 2.90 16.39
C GLU A 254 32.26 1.88 17.23
N VAL A 255 32.00 0.72 16.63
CA VAL A 255 31.46 -0.45 17.33
C VAL A 255 32.14 -1.70 16.81
N THR A 256 32.49 -2.62 17.73
CA THR A 256 33.06 -3.92 17.37
C THR A 256 32.00 -4.99 17.49
N ALA A 257 31.88 -5.80 16.44
CA ALA A 257 30.98 -6.94 16.46
C ALA A 257 31.45 -8.01 17.46
N ASP A 258 30.52 -8.60 18.18
CA ASP A 258 30.77 -9.73 19.06
C ASP A 258 31.11 -11.02 18.29
N ALA A 259 31.33 -12.11 19.02
CA ALA A 259 31.65 -13.41 18.44
C ALA A 259 30.53 -13.99 17.55
N THR A 260 29.29 -13.50 17.71
CA THR A 260 28.11 -13.93 16.93
C THR A 260 27.82 -13.01 15.74
N GLY A 261 28.66 -11.99 15.51
CA GLY A 261 28.45 -11.03 14.45
C GLY A 261 27.32 -10.05 14.77
N ARG A 262 27.12 -9.73 16.05
CA ARG A 262 26.15 -8.74 16.52
C ARG A 262 26.84 -7.54 17.16
N ALA A 263 26.16 -6.40 17.15
CA ALA A 263 26.60 -5.21 17.87
C ALA A 263 25.40 -4.39 18.30
N VAL A 264 25.58 -3.61 19.36
CA VAL A 264 24.57 -2.65 19.82
C VAL A 264 25.16 -1.25 19.73
N VAL A 265 24.39 -0.34 19.15
CA VAL A 265 24.74 1.06 18.96
C VAL A 265 23.77 1.92 19.74
N GLU A 266 24.27 2.92 20.46
CA GLU A 266 23.44 3.93 21.10
C GLU A 266 23.31 5.17 20.21
N ILE A 267 22.10 5.72 20.13
CA ILE A 267 21.81 6.93 19.38
C ILE A 267 21.08 7.95 20.25
N GLU A 268 21.29 9.24 19.99
CA GLU A 268 20.45 10.32 20.48
C GLU A 268 19.53 10.76 19.35
N LEU A 269 18.26 10.36 19.44
CA LEU A 269 17.34 10.45 18.31
C LEU A 269 16.93 11.90 18.01
N ARG A 270 17.05 12.30 16.75
CA ARG A 270 16.54 13.57 16.20
C ARG A 270 15.24 13.34 15.42
N SER A 271 14.54 14.42 15.05
CA SER A 271 13.27 14.37 14.29
C SER A 271 13.38 13.58 12.97
N ARG A 272 14.55 13.65 12.33
CA ARG A 272 14.96 12.80 11.21
C ARG A 272 16.42 12.43 11.42
N HIS A 273 16.67 11.21 11.87
CA HIS A 273 17.99 10.76 12.29
C HIS A 273 18.60 9.86 11.23
N HIS A 274 19.78 10.24 10.73
CA HIS A 274 20.53 9.46 9.76
C HIS A 274 21.56 8.62 10.50
N LEU A 275 21.54 7.31 10.26
CA LEU A 275 22.44 6.35 10.87
C LEU A 275 23.13 5.54 9.77
N ARG A 276 24.46 5.49 9.80
CA ARG A 276 25.25 4.71 8.85
C ARG A 276 26.29 3.87 9.58
N LEU A 277 26.35 2.58 9.27
CA LEU A 277 27.33 1.64 9.79
C LEU A 277 28.18 1.12 8.63
N THR A 278 29.50 1.36 8.66
CA THR A 278 30.42 0.99 7.56
C THR A 278 31.58 0.16 8.09
N ARG A 279 31.93 -0.93 7.39
CA ARG A 279 33.09 -1.74 7.76
C ARG A 279 34.40 -0.96 7.53
N ARG A 280 35.26 -0.93 8.55
CA ARG A 280 36.61 -0.36 8.46
C ARG A 280 37.57 -1.29 7.72
#